data_AF-A0AA43FDB8-F1
#
_entry.id   AF-A0AA43FDB8-F1
#
_cell.length_a   1.000
_cell.length_b   1.000
_cell.length_c   1.000
_cell.angle_alpha   90.00
_cell.angle_beta   90.00
_cell.angle_gamma   90.00
#
_symmetry.space_group_name_H-M   'P 1'
#
loop_
_entity.id
_entity.type
_entity.pdbx_description
1 polymer ?
#
loop_
_entity_poly.entity_id
_entity_poly.type
_entity_poly.pdbx_seq_one_letter_code
_entity_poly.pdbx_strand_id
1 'polypeptide(L)'
;MFDVAILREAQIAFEGTVTSVDGAQGTLVVEHWYKGDDADAVVLTGGSEDMVSLIGAFPLEVGSSYLITATDGNVNFCGYSGPATPELRGYFDEAFGV
;
A
#
# COMPACT_ATOMS: atom_id res chain seq x y z
N MET A 1 8.80 9.38 -12.58
CA MET A 1 8.41 8.42 -13.64
C MET A 1 8.19 7.09 -12.95
N PHE A 2 7.05 6.46 -13.17
CA PHE A 2 6.73 5.14 -12.62
C PHE A 2 7.58 4.08 -13.33
N ASP A 3 8.19 3.17 -12.58
CA ASP A 3 8.99 2.09 -13.14
C ASP A 3 8.85 0.81 -12.30
N VAL A 4 8.51 -0.31 -12.94
CA VAL A 4 8.29 -1.60 -12.26
C VAL A 4 9.57 -2.12 -11.62
N ALA A 5 10.76 -1.77 -12.15
CA ALA A 5 12.02 -2.13 -11.53
C ALA A 5 12.17 -1.50 -10.14
N ILE A 6 11.71 -0.25 -9.95
CA ILE A 6 11.73 0.41 -8.64
C ILE A 6 10.72 -0.26 -7.69
N LEU A 7 9.57 -0.67 -8.22
CA LEU A 7 8.56 -1.40 -7.45
C LEU A 7 9.14 -2.71 -6.89
N ARG A 8 9.95 -3.44 -7.68
CA ARG A 8 10.67 -4.65 -7.24
C ARG A 8 11.67 -4.41 -6.11
N GLU A 9 12.23 -3.21 -6.00
CA GLU A 9 13.17 -2.85 -4.94
C GLU A 9 12.50 -2.66 -3.57
N ALA A 10 11.18 -2.49 -3.53
CA ALA A 10 10.43 -2.39 -2.29
C ALA A 10 10.71 -3.60 -1.38
N GLN A 11 10.83 -3.37 -0.08
CA GLN A 11 11.07 -4.43 0.90
C GLN A 11 9.78 -5.16 1.27
N ILE A 12 8.68 -4.40 1.29
CA ILE A 12 7.34 -4.86 1.60
C ILE A 12 6.43 -4.51 0.42
N ALA A 13 5.59 -5.45 0.00
CA ALA A 13 4.54 -5.26 -0.98
C ALA A 13 3.37 -6.20 -0.68
N PHE A 14 2.17 -5.65 -0.52
CA PHE A 14 0.96 -6.43 -0.25
C PHE A 14 -0.31 -5.76 -0.77
N GLU A 15 -1.34 -6.56 -1.02
CA GLU A 15 -2.72 -6.12 -1.16
C GLU A 15 -3.47 -6.34 0.15
N GLY A 16 -4.16 -5.31 0.64
CA GLY A 16 -4.99 -5.44 1.82
C GLY A 16 -6.24 -4.58 1.76
N THR A 17 -7.28 -5.03 2.45
CA THR A 17 -8.56 -4.32 2.57
C THR A 17 -8.65 -3.60 3.90
N VAL A 18 -9.01 -2.31 3.86
CA VAL A 18 -9.18 -1.49 5.05
C VAL A 18 -10.39 -1.98 5.84
N THR A 19 -10.18 -2.35 7.10
CA THR A 19 -11.26 -2.80 7.99
C THR A 19 -11.65 -1.75 9.02
N SER A 20 -10.74 -0.86 9.37
CA SER A 20 -11.01 0.23 10.31
C SER A 20 -10.08 1.41 10.06
N VAL A 21 -10.58 2.61 10.29
CA VAL A 21 -9.79 3.85 10.29
C VAL A 21 -10.12 4.61 11.58
N ASP A 22 -9.10 4.90 12.38
CA ASP A 22 -9.19 5.63 13.64
C ASP A 22 -8.23 6.83 13.59
N GLY A 23 -8.79 8.02 13.35
CA GLY A 23 -8.01 9.25 13.19
C GLY A 23 -6.97 9.12 12.07
N ALA A 24 -5.69 9.08 12.45
CA ALA A 24 -4.57 8.94 11.52
C ALA A 24 -4.09 7.49 11.33
N GLN A 25 -4.75 6.49 11.94
CA GLN A 25 -4.37 5.08 11.81
C GLN A 25 -5.41 4.31 10.99
N GLY A 26 -4.95 3.58 9.98
CA GLY A 26 -5.77 2.66 9.20
C GLY A 26 -5.32 1.22 9.41
N THR A 27 -6.25 0.33 9.72
CA THR A 27 -5.98 -1.12 9.80
C THR A 27 -6.42 -1.79 8.52
N LEU A 28 -5.49 -2.48 7.87
CA LEU A 28 -5.73 -3.26 6.66
C LEU A 28 -5.54 -4.74 6.99
N VAL A 29 -6.51 -5.56 6.62
CA VAL A 29 -6.33 -7.02 6.60
C VAL A 29 -5.65 -7.36 5.29
N VAL A 30 -4.55 -8.11 5.37
CA VAL A 30 -3.78 -8.48 4.19
C VAL A 30 -4.46 -9.66 3.50
N GLU A 31 -4.74 -9.50 2.21
CA GLU A 31 -5.33 -10.53 1.37
C GLU A 31 -4.25 -11.27 0.58
N HIS A 32 -3.18 -10.55 0.20
CA HIS A 32 -2.08 -11.13 -0.55
C HIS A 32 -0.76 -10.44 -0.25
N TRP A 33 0.25 -11.21 0.12
CA TRP A 33 1.64 -10.76 0.22
C TRP A 33 2.36 -11.03 -1.09
N TYR A 34 2.83 -9.95 -1.72
CA TYR A 34 3.72 -10.03 -2.88
C TYR A 34 5.18 -10.13 -2.44
N LYS A 35 5.55 -9.44 -1.35
CA LYS A 35 6.90 -9.42 -0.79
C LYS A 35 6.88 -8.94 0.66
N GLY A 36 7.76 -9.50 1.49
CA GLY A 36 7.91 -9.09 2.88
C GLY A 36 7.54 -10.23 3.83
N ASP A 37 6.68 -9.90 4.79
CA ASP A 37 6.27 -10.79 5.88
C ASP A 37 4.97 -11.56 5.53
N ASP A 38 4.40 -12.30 6.49
CA ASP A 38 3.16 -13.09 6.32
C ASP A 38 2.09 -12.70 7.35
N ALA A 39 2.09 -11.44 7.80
CA ALA A 39 1.13 -10.99 8.80
C ALA A 39 -0.30 -10.90 8.24
N ASP A 40 -1.30 -11.32 9.01
CA ASP A 40 -2.72 -11.22 8.62
C ASP A 40 -3.25 -9.78 8.54
N ALA A 41 -2.62 -8.85 9.27
CA ALA A 41 -3.06 -7.45 9.31
C ALA A 41 -1.87 -6.49 9.45
N VAL A 42 -2.01 -5.33 8.79
CA VAL A 42 -1.03 -4.24 8.80
C VAL A 42 -1.73 -2.97 9.28
N VAL A 43 -1.08 -2.26 10.21
CA VAL A 43 -1.52 -0.94 10.67
C VAL A 43 -0.70 0.11 9.94
N LEU A 44 -1.37 0.91 9.11
CA LEU A 44 -0.80 2.10 8.50
C LEU A 44 -1.00 3.27 9.46
N THR A 45 0.09 3.94 9.81
CA THR A 45 0.04 5.19 10.56
C THR A 45 0.31 6.33 9.59
N GLY A 46 -0.75 7.06 9.22
CA GLY A 46 -0.64 8.28 8.45
C GLY A 46 -0.10 9.44 9.28
N GLY A 47 0.45 10.45 8.61
CA GLY A 47 0.50 11.80 9.17
C GLY A 47 -0.93 12.35 9.34
N SER A 48 -1.08 13.53 9.92
CA SER A 48 -2.37 14.25 9.96
C SER A 48 -3.03 14.30 8.58
N GLU A 49 -4.36 14.38 8.50
CA GLU A 49 -5.12 14.42 7.23
C GLU A 49 -4.59 15.49 6.26
N ASP A 50 -4.14 16.63 6.79
CA ASP A 50 -3.46 17.68 6.03
C ASP A 50 -2.18 17.18 5.35
N MET A 51 -1.41 16.35 6.03
CA MET A 51 -0.18 15.76 5.50
C MET A 51 -0.48 14.69 4.45
N VAL A 52 -1.48 13.83 4.67
CA VAL A 52 -1.93 12.82 3.68
C VAL A 52 -2.28 13.49 2.34
N SER A 53 -3.04 14.60 2.41
CA SER A 53 -3.42 15.39 1.24
C SER A 53 -2.22 16.10 0.56
N LEU A 54 -1.23 16.55 1.34
CA LEU A 54 -0.03 17.23 0.83
C LEU A 54 1.00 16.30 0.17
N ILE A 55 1.12 15.04 0.62
CA ILE A 55 2.09 14.07 0.06
C ILE A 55 1.47 13.21 -1.06
N GLY A 56 0.18 13.41 -1.37
CA GLY A 56 -0.53 12.60 -2.37
C GLY A 56 -0.90 11.20 -1.87
N ALA A 57 -1.03 11.03 -0.55
CA ALA A 57 -1.61 9.82 0.00
C ALA A 57 -3.12 9.83 -0.23
N PHE A 58 -3.66 8.66 -0.57
CA PHE A 58 -5.08 8.44 -0.83
C PHE A 58 -5.83 8.29 0.50
N PRO A 59 -7.07 8.81 0.61
CA PRO A 59 -7.89 8.57 1.79
C PRO A 59 -8.15 7.07 1.90
N LEU A 60 -7.94 6.51 3.09
CA LEU A 60 -8.30 5.13 3.38
C LEU A 60 -9.81 5.03 3.56
N GLU A 61 -10.46 4.22 2.75
CA GLU A 61 -11.89 3.97 2.83
C GLU A 61 -12.13 2.56 3.35
N VAL A 62 -12.90 2.43 4.44
CA VAL A 62 -13.25 1.13 5.01
C VAL A 62 -14.03 0.30 3.98
N GLY A 63 -13.58 -0.94 3.78
CA GLY A 63 -14.12 -1.86 2.77
C GLY A 63 -13.44 -1.77 1.41
N SER A 64 -12.53 -0.81 1.20
CA SER A 64 -11.76 -0.70 -0.04
C SER A 64 -10.41 -1.42 0.09
N SER A 65 -9.98 -2.02 -1.02
CA SER A 65 -8.70 -2.71 -1.16
C SER A 65 -7.62 -1.78 -1.71
N TYR A 66 -6.42 -1.87 -1.15
CA TYR A 66 -5.27 -1.06 -1.51
C TYR A 66 -4.04 -1.93 -1.69
N LEU A 67 -3.20 -1.55 -2.65
CA LEU A 67 -1.87 -2.09 -2.87
C LEU A 67 -0.85 -1.15 -2.22
N ILE A 68 -0.05 -1.68 -1.32
CA ILE A 68 0.91 -0.92 -0.54
C ILE A 68 2.31 -1.48 -0.78
N THR A 69 3.24 -0.59 -1.08
CA THR A 69 4.68 -0.88 -1.00
C THR A 69 5.31 -0.05 0.10
N ALA A 70 6.29 -0.62 0.79
CA ALA A 70 7.06 0.08 1.80
C ALA A 70 8.55 -0.32 1.77
N THR A 71 9.39 0.64 2.15
CA THR A 71 10.83 0.50 2.31
C THR A 71 11.24 1.21 3.59
N ASP A 72 12.02 0.56 4.44
CA ASP A 72 12.48 1.10 5.73
C ASP A 72 11.32 1.57 6.62
N GLY A 73 10.21 0.83 6.62
CA GLY A 73 8.99 1.16 7.39
C GLY A 73 8.21 2.37 6.87
N ASN A 74 8.62 2.97 5.74
CA ASN A 74 7.92 4.08 5.11
C ASN A 74 7.19 3.61 3.87
N VAL A 75 5.92 3.99 3.75
CA VAL A 75 5.10 3.69 2.58
C VAL A 75 5.62 4.48 1.37
N ASN A 76 5.79 3.81 0.25
CA ASN A 76 6.22 4.41 -0.99
C ASN A 76 5.02 5.06 -1.68
N PHE A 77 4.88 6.36 -1.48
CA PHE A 77 3.95 7.22 -2.23
C PHE A 77 4.61 7.65 -3.56
N CYS A 78 3.86 8.25 -4.50
CA CYS A 78 4.20 8.49 -5.92
C CYS A 78 3.80 7.39 -6.93
N GLY A 79 2.71 6.66 -6.65
CA GLY A 79 2.14 5.67 -7.58
C GLY A 79 2.57 4.22 -7.35
N TYR A 80 3.46 3.98 -6.38
CA TYR A 80 3.85 2.63 -5.94
C TYR A 80 2.93 2.07 -4.85
N SER A 81 2.09 2.92 -4.26
CA SER A 81 1.01 2.54 -3.36
C SER A 81 -0.27 3.26 -3.79
N GLY A 82 -1.42 2.62 -3.66
CA GLY A 82 -2.69 3.14 -4.16
C GLY A 82 -3.87 2.20 -3.97
N PRO A 83 -5.09 2.64 -4.35
CA PRO A 83 -6.24 1.74 -4.46
C PRO A 83 -5.90 0.57 -5.40
N ALA A 84 -6.42 -0.62 -5.09
CA ALA A 84 -6.14 -1.86 -5.82
C ALA A 84 -6.85 -1.90 -7.19
N THR A 85 -6.47 -0.98 -8.07
CA THR A 85 -6.95 -0.93 -9.45
C THR A 85 -6.34 -2.06 -10.27
N PRO A 86 -7.00 -2.52 -11.34
CA PRO A 86 -6.46 -3.58 -12.20
C PRO A 86 -5.11 -3.21 -12.83
N GLU A 87 -4.87 -1.93 -13.14
CA GLU A 87 -3.55 -1.46 -13.61
C GLU A 87 -2.47 -1.64 -12.53
N LEU A 88 -2.73 -1.17 -11.29
CA LEU A 88 -1.74 -1.25 -10.23
C LEU A 88 -1.47 -2.70 -9.81
N ARG A 89 -2.52 -3.55 -9.75
CA ARG A 89 -2.36 -4.99 -9.57
C ARG A 89 -1.49 -5.60 -10.67
N GLY A 90 -1.70 -5.20 -11.92
CA GLY A 90 -0.88 -5.65 -13.05
C GLY A 90 0.60 -5.32 -12.86
N TYR A 91 0.92 -4.12 -12.37
CA TYR A 91 2.32 -3.76 -12.07
C TYR A 91 2.91 -4.52 -10.89
N PHE A 92 2.12 -4.80 -9.85
CA PHE A 92 2.56 -5.63 -8.72
C PHE A 92 2.78 -7.08 -9.13
N ASP A 93 1.89 -7.64 -9.95
CA ASP A 93 2.03 -8.97 -10.53
C ASP A 93 3.25 -9.04 -11.47
N GLU A 94 3.48 -8.04 -12.32
CA GLU A 94 4.70 -7.99 -13.13
C GLU A 94 5.97 -7.86 -12.25
N ALA A 95 5.90 -7.09 -11.17
CA ALA A 95 7.01 -6.89 -10.26
C ALA A 95 7.35 -8.17 -9.48
N PHE A 96 6.34 -8.85 -8.92
CA PHE A 96 6.51 -9.88 -7.89
C PHE A 96 5.89 -11.23 -8.22
N GLY A 97 5.02 -11.30 -9.23
CA GLY A 97 4.49 -12.54 -9.78
C GLY A 97 5.62 -13.33 -10.44
N VAL A 98 5.95 -14.47 -9.84
CA VAL A 98 6.94 -15.44 -10.33
C VAL A 98 6.26 -16.62 -11.01
#